data_AF-A0A7C6YW14-F1
#
_entry.id   AF-A0A7C6YW14-F1
#
_cell.length_a   1.000
_cell.length_b   1.000
_cell.length_c   1.000
_cell.angle_alpha   90.00
_cell.angle_beta   90.00
_cell.angle_gamma   90.00
#
_symmetry.space_group_name_H-M   'P 1'
#
loop_
_entity.id
_entity.type
_entity.pdbx_description
1 polymer ?
#
loop_
_entity_poly.entity_id
_entity_poly.type
_entity_poly.pdbx_seq_one_letter_code
_entity_poly.pdbx_strand_id
1 'polypeptide(L)'
;MKKTVASVFIVLVLISTAFASFHYEIEWQKEILEVGPQGKVMLNKSFSFKVLPESTEKGTEVWVGLPTKGTSVSNAMYFKNGMYTSMDYKIKRSDSSQHIIFQDFPAISPGESLVFEFYAEIPDLIYWLDKDQLDKELKDQLVSLSYIPAWWDKAETKDLIVEFRFAPKLDVNKITYLHNEPVVKEQQYNVAKAIYHYQDLAPNSKMQHAIILPKGYFSEVKHKLL
;
A
#
# COMPACT_ATOMS: atom_id res chain seq x y z
N MET A 1 -43.74 66.20 7.34
CA MET A 1 -42.87 65.29 8.11
C MET A 1 -43.71 64.27 8.85
N LYS A 2 -43.64 63.00 8.46
CA LYS A 2 -43.75 61.82 9.34
C LYS A 2 -43.24 60.64 8.50
N LYS A 3 -42.02 60.23 8.78
CA LYS A 3 -41.35 59.08 8.19
C LYS A 3 -42.02 57.84 8.79
N THR A 4 -42.62 56.99 7.97
CA THR A 4 -42.99 55.65 8.38
C THR A 4 -41.91 54.71 7.86
N VAL A 5 -41.09 54.24 8.80
CA VAL A 5 -39.97 53.33 8.57
C VAL A 5 -40.48 51.90 8.71
N ALA A 6 -40.13 51.10 7.70
CA ALA A 6 -39.86 49.66 7.70
C ALA A 6 -40.91 48.65 8.21
N SER A 7 -41.16 47.64 7.38
CA SER A 7 -40.81 46.24 7.71
C SER A 7 -40.87 45.40 6.44
N VAL A 8 -39.77 45.37 5.68
CA VAL A 8 -39.55 44.35 4.65
C VAL A 8 -38.79 43.22 5.36
N PHE A 9 -39.51 42.19 5.78
CA PHE A 9 -38.94 40.94 6.27
C PHE A 9 -38.46 40.14 5.06
N ILE A 10 -37.22 40.36 4.61
CA ILE A 10 -36.56 39.44 3.69
C ILE A 10 -36.08 38.26 4.54
N VAL A 11 -36.85 37.19 4.56
CA VAL A 11 -36.36 35.88 4.99
C VAL A 11 -35.44 35.38 3.88
N LEU A 12 -34.14 35.61 4.04
CA LEU A 12 -33.11 34.93 3.27
C LEU A 12 -33.15 33.45 3.65
N VAL A 13 -33.92 32.66 2.89
CA VAL A 13 -33.78 31.20 2.89
C VAL A 13 -32.45 30.91 2.18
N LEU A 14 -31.36 30.87 2.96
CA LEU A 14 -30.13 30.23 2.52
C LEU A 14 -30.43 28.74 2.37
N ILE A 15 -30.86 28.35 1.17
CA ILE A 15 -30.81 26.95 0.75
C ILE A 15 -29.32 26.63 0.62
N SER A 16 -28.67 26.27 1.73
CA SER A 16 -27.36 25.65 1.67
C SER A 16 -27.59 24.29 1.02
N THR A 17 -27.44 24.20 -0.30
CA THR A 17 -27.11 22.94 -0.95
C THR A 17 -25.80 22.50 -0.31
N ALA A 18 -25.88 21.68 0.73
CA ALA A 18 -24.71 21.02 1.28
C ALA A 18 -24.14 20.18 0.14
N PHE A 19 -23.08 20.69 -0.49
CA PHE A 19 -22.38 19.95 -1.51
C PHE A 19 -21.86 18.67 -0.86
N ALA A 20 -22.11 17.54 -1.51
CA ALA A 20 -21.54 16.28 -1.11
C ALA A 20 -20.01 16.43 -1.04
N SER A 21 -19.44 16.22 0.14
CA SER A 21 -18.00 16.26 0.36
C SER A 21 -17.55 15.00 1.08
N PHE A 22 -16.54 14.34 0.52
CA PHE A 22 -15.94 13.14 1.06
C PHE A 22 -14.45 13.38 1.31
N HIS A 23 -14.08 13.29 2.58
CA HIS A 23 -12.71 13.46 3.07
C HIS A 23 -12.32 12.22 3.85
N TYR A 24 -11.12 11.72 3.61
CA TYR A 24 -10.63 10.52 4.27
C TYR A 24 -9.13 10.62 4.52
N GLU A 25 -8.67 9.87 5.50
CA GLU A 25 -7.26 9.71 5.82
C GLU A 25 -6.90 8.24 6.02
N ILE A 26 -5.61 7.94 5.85
CA ILE A 26 -5.04 6.63 6.18
C ILE A 26 -4.22 6.81 7.45
N GLU A 27 -4.82 6.47 8.59
CA GLU A 27 -4.20 6.69 9.91
C GLU A 27 -2.92 5.85 10.08
N TRP A 28 -2.93 4.64 9.54
CA TRP A 28 -1.75 3.81 9.45
C TRP A 28 -1.87 2.82 8.29
N GLN A 29 -0.73 2.41 7.79
CA GLN A 29 -0.59 1.39 6.75
C GLN A 29 0.62 0.51 7.06
N LYS A 30 0.45 -0.81 6.93
CA LYS A 30 1.52 -1.78 7.06
C LYS A 30 1.56 -2.67 5.83
N GLU A 31 2.74 -2.85 5.29
CA GLU A 31 2.95 -3.71 4.13
C GLU A 31 4.12 -4.64 4.38
N ILE A 32 3.87 -5.94 4.26
CA ILE A 32 4.87 -6.99 4.40
C ILE A 32 5.07 -7.60 3.03
N LEU A 33 6.28 -7.46 2.48
CA LEU A 33 6.69 -8.08 1.23
C LEU A 33 7.56 -9.29 1.55
N GLU A 34 7.01 -10.48 1.39
CA GLU A 34 7.78 -11.72 1.48
C GLU A 34 8.32 -12.10 0.10
N VAL A 35 9.64 -12.04 -0.02
CA VAL A 35 10.38 -12.42 -1.22
C VAL A 35 10.85 -13.86 -1.04
N GLY A 36 10.53 -14.72 -2.01
CA GLY A 36 11.01 -16.11 -2.05
C GLY A 36 12.20 -16.29 -3.00
N PRO A 37 12.97 -17.40 -2.89
CA PRO A 37 14.11 -17.71 -3.78
C PRO A 37 13.70 -17.91 -5.24
N GLN A 38 12.43 -18.23 -5.48
CA GLN A 38 11.85 -18.34 -6.81
C GLN A 38 11.59 -16.98 -7.48
N GLY A 39 11.88 -15.86 -6.79
CA GLY A 39 11.65 -14.51 -7.30
C GLY A 39 10.19 -14.04 -7.25
N LYS A 40 9.32 -14.82 -6.61
CA LYS A 40 7.93 -14.45 -6.34
C LYS A 40 7.85 -13.58 -5.09
N VAL A 41 7.07 -12.51 -5.17
CA VAL A 41 6.85 -11.59 -4.04
C VAL A 41 5.38 -11.68 -3.60
N MET A 42 5.18 -12.03 -2.33
CA MET A 42 3.87 -12.03 -1.68
C MET A 42 3.73 -10.76 -0.84
N LEU A 43 2.67 -10.00 -1.08
CA LEU A 43 2.29 -8.84 -0.30
C LEU A 43 1.18 -9.23 0.68
N ASN A 44 1.38 -8.94 1.96
CA ASN A 44 0.29 -8.72 2.91
C ASN A 44 0.22 -7.21 3.19
N LYS A 45 -0.89 -6.58 2.83
CA LYS A 45 -1.14 -5.16 3.10
C LYS A 45 -2.32 -5.01 4.05
N SER A 46 -2.12 -4.26 5.12
CA SER A 46 -3.18 -3.81 6.03
C SER A 46 -3.15 -2.29 6.23
N PHE A 47 -4.30 -1.69 6.45
CA PHE A 47 -4.42 -0.23 6.65
C PHE A 47 -5.71 0.14 7.40
N SER A 48 -5.68 1.26 8.14
CA SER A 48 -6.88 1.90 8.70
C SER A 48 -7.36 3.00 7.77
N PHE A 49 -8.59 2.86 7.27
CA PHE A 49 -9.25 3.88 6.47
C PHE A 49 -10.26 4.63 7.34
N LYS A 50 -10.10 5.94 7.46
CA LYS A 50 -10.97 6.78 8.28
C LYS A 50 -11.67 7.82 7.44
N VAL A 51 -12.99 7.88 7.57
CA VAL A 51 -13.79 8.95 6.98
C VAL A 51 -13.75 10.12 7.96
N LEU A 52 -13.27 11.27 7.50
CA LEU A 52 -13.08 12.43 8.38
C LEU A 52 -14.43 13.04 8.79
N PRO A 53 -14.57 13.58 10.02
CA PRO A 53 -15.83 14.10 10.55
C PRO A 53 -16.50 15.20 9.70
N GLU A 54 -15.72 15.97 8.95
CA GLU A 54 -16.17 17.00 8.02
C GLU A 54 -16.79 16.43 6.73
N SER A 55 -16.75 15.12 6.52
CA SER A 55 -17.43 14.48 5.41
C SER A 55 -18.94 14.51 5.61
N THR A 56 -19.67 14.76 4.52
CA THR A 56 -21.14 14.63 4.49
C THR A 56 -21.58 13.27 3.97
N GLU A 57 -20.65 12.47 3.46
CA GLU A 57 -20.88 11.15 2.87
C GLU A 57 -20.21 10.04 3.68
N LYS A 58 -20.72 8.82 3.53
CA LYS A 58 -20.14 7.62 4.14
C LYS A 58 -19.16 6.97 3.18
N GLY A 59 -18.14 6.31 3.72
CA GLY A 59 -17.26 5.43 2.96
C GLY A 59 -17.98 4.13 2.63
N THR A 60 -18.40 3.95 1.39
CA THR A 60 -19.03 2.71 0.89
C THR A 60 -18.20 1.98 -0.16
N GLU A 61 -17.11 2.61 -0.59
CA GLU A 61 -16.20 2.08 -1.59
C GLU A 61 -14.78 2.56 -1.26
N VAL A 62 -13.80 1.65 -1.27
CA VAL A 62 -12.40 1.99 -1.00
C VAL A 62 -11.55 1.52 -2.19
N TRP A 63 -10.79 2.45 -2.76
CA TRP A 63 -9.91 2.21 -3.89
C TRP A 63 -8.47 2.23 -3.40
N VAL A 64 -7.74 1.15 -3.68
CA VAL A 64 -6.32 1.03 -3.35
C VAL A 64 -5.56 0.75 -4.64
N GLY A 65 -4.50 1.53 -4.90
CA GLY A 65 -3.59 1.24 -6.01
C GLY A 65 -2.96 -0.16 -5.87
N LEU A 66 -2.53 -0.75 -6.97
CA LEU A 66 -1.74 -1.97 -6.99
C LEU A 66 -0.40 -1.71 -7.68
N PRO A 67 0.71 -2.25 -7.13
CA PRO A 67 2.06 -1.83 -7.49
C PRO A 67 2.47 -2.16 -8.94
N THR A 68 1.96 -3.26 -9.50
CA THR A 68 2.26 -3.67 -10.89
C THR A 68 1.01 -4.17 -11.61
N LYS A 69 0.99 -4.06 -12.96
CA LYS A 69 -0.13 -4.52 -13.80
C LYS A 69 -0.42 -6.04 -13.72
N GLY A 70 0.56 -6.81 -13.26
CA GLY A 70 0.42 -8.25 -13.07
C GLY A 70 -0.01 -8.63 -11.66
N THR A 71 -0.20 -7.67 -10.75
CA THR A 71 -0.53 -7.97 -9.36
C THR A 71 -1.86 -8.73 -9.28
N SER A 72 -1.83 -9.91 -8.65
CA SER A 72 -2.99 -10.76 -8.44
C SER A 72 -3.35 -10.75 -6.96
N VAL A 73 -4.55 -10.28 -6.63
CA VAL A 73 -5.06 -10.34 -5.26
C VAL A 73 -5.68 -11.71 -5.05
N SER A 74 -5.41 -12.35 -3.91
CA SER A 74 -5.94 -13.68 -3.57
C SER A 74 -7.07 -13.61 -2.56
N ASN A 75 -6.99 -12.68 -1.60
CA ASN A 75 -7.97 -12.53 -0.53
C ASN A 75 -8.02 -11.09 -0.04
N ALA A 76 -9.19 -10.66 0.43
CA ALA A 76 -9.37 -9.38 1.08
C ALA A 76 -10.39 -9.50 2.23
N MET A 77 -10.16 -8.76 3.30
CA MET A 77 -10.95 -8.80 4.53
C MET A 77 -10.99 -7.43 5.20
N TYR A 78 -12.00 -7.21 6.04
CA TYR A 78 -12.06 -6.07 6.95
C TYR A 78 -12.17 -6.55 8.40
N PHE A 79 -11.68 -5.75 9.33
CA PHE A 79 -11.76 -6.02 10.77
C PHE A 79 -12.79 -5.12 11.44
N LYS A 80 -13.80 -5.72 12.07
CA LYS A 80 -14.82 -5.00 12.85
C LYS A 80 -15.24 -5.84 14.05
N ASN A 81 -15.46 -5.19 15.19
CA ASN A 81 -15.95 -5.84 16.42
C ASN A 81 -15.11 -7.05 16.85
N GLY A 82 -13.78 -6.99 16.70
CA GLY A 82 -12.88 -8.07 17.12
C GLY A 82 -12.72 -9.22 16.11
N MET A 83 -13.33 -9.13 14.92
CA MET A 83 -13.32 -10.22 13.93
C MET A 83 -12.92 -9.73 12.53
N TYR A 84 -12.14 -10.55 11.83
CA TYR A 84 -11.89 -10.40 10.39
C TYR A 84 -13.02 -11.06 9.61
N THR A 85 -13.60 -10.32 8.68
CA THR A 85 -14.65 -10.80 7.77
C THR A 85 -14.13 -10.70 6.34
N SER A 86 -14.20 -11.81 5.59
CA SER A 86 -13.88 -11.81 4.16
C SER A 86 -14.82 -10.88 3.41
N MET A 87 -14.31 -10.21 2.37
CA MET A 87 -15.12 -9.33 1.52
C MET A 87 -14.81 -9.54 0.05
N ASP A 88 -15.82 -9.32 -0.78
CA ASP A 88 -15.64 -9.28 -2.23
C ASP A 88 -14.93 -7.99 -2.67
N TYR A 89 -14.20 -8.11 -3.77
CA TYR A 89 -13.48 -7.01 -4.38
C TYR A 89 -13.50 -7.08 -5.89
N LYS A 90 -13.30 -5.92 -6.52
CA LYS A 90 -13.13 -5.78 -7.96
C LYS A 90 -11.71 -5.32 -8.26
N ILE A 91 -11.17 -5.77 -9.39
CA ILE A 91 -9.91 -5.25 -9.91
C ILE A 91 -10.23 -4.40 -11.14
N LYS A 92 -9.84 -3.12 -11.11
CA LYS A 92 -9.94 -2.22 -12.26
C LYS A 92 -8.54 -2.00 -12.83
N ARG A 93 -8.35 -2.37 -14.10
CA ARG A 93 -7.09 -2.22 -14.83
C ARG A 93 -7.22 -1.11 -15.87
N SER A 94 -6.18 -0.30 -15.99
CA SER A 94 -6.01 0.71 -17.04
C SER A 94 -4.59 0.65 -17.59
N ASP A 95 -4.33 1.38 -18.67
CA ASP A 95 -3.00 1.40 -19.32
C ASP A 95 -1.89 1.95 -18.43
N SER A 96 -2.22 2.73 -17.39
CA SER A 96 -1.24 3.38 -16.52
C SER A 96 -1.41 3.06 -15.04
N SER A 97 -2.51 2.43 -14.62
CA SER A 97 -2.80 2.13 -13.22
C SER A 97 -3.66 0.88 -13.04
N GLN A 98 -3.49 0.21 -11.90
CA GLN A 98 -4.35 -0.87 -11.47
C GLN A 98 -4.83 -0.58 -10.05
N HIS A 99 -6.11 -0.83 -9.79
CA HIS A 99 -6.71 -0.62 -8.47
C HIS A 99 -7.48 -1.86 -8.05
N ILE A 100 -7.43 -2.17 -6.76
CA ILE A 100 -8.44 -2.98 -6.09
C ILE A 100 -9.50 -2.07 -5.51
N ILE A 101 -10.76 -2.48 -5.65
CA ILE A 101 -11.94 -1.75 -5.21
C ILE A 101 -12.71 -2.65 -4.25
N PHE A 102 -12.81 -2.23 -3.00
CA PHE A 102 -13.61 -2.87 -1.96
C PHE A 102 -15.01 -2.26 -1.94
N GLN A 103 -16.06 -3.09 -1.88
CA GLN A 103 -17.46 -2.64 -1.88
C GLN A 103 -18.36 -3.41 -0.90
N ASP A 104 -17.90 -4.56 -0.39
CA ASP A 104 -18.68 -5.45 0.48
C ASP A 104 -18.25 -5.33 1.95
N PHE A 105 -18.42 -4.14 2.51
CA PHE A 105 -18.14 -3.86 3.92
C PHE A 105 -19.17 -2.88 4.50
N PRO A 106 -19.36 -2.85 5.83
CA PRO A 106 -20.27 -1.90 6.46
C PRO A 106 -19.85 -0.45 6.19
N ALA A 107 -20.78 0.38 5.71
CA ALA A 107 -20.51 1.79 5.44
C ALA A 107 -19.83 2.48 6.63
N ILE A 108 -18.76 3.22 6.35
CA ILE A 108 -17.95 3.92 7.34
C ILE A 108 -18.53 5.33 7.51
N SER A 109 -19.07 5.66 8.67
CA SER A 109 -19.66 6.98 8.91
C SER A 109 -18.57 8.05 9.12
N PRO A 110 -18.86 9.34 8.89
CA PRO A 110 -17.95 10.42 9.28
C PRO A 110 -17.50 10.30 10.74
N GLY A 111 -16.19 10.38 10.96
CA GLY A 111 -15.53 10.18 12.25
C GLY A 111 -15.22 8.73 12.61
N GLU A 112 -15.67 7.75 11.81
CA GLU A 112 -15.39 6.33 12.02
C GLU A 112 -14.22 5.84 11.15
N SER A 113 -13.58 4.76 11.59
CA SER A 113 -12.55 4.05 10.84
C SER A 113 -12.93 2.58 10.63
N LEU A 114 -12.34 1.98 9.59
CA LEU A 114 -12.38 0.56 9.36
C LEU A 114 -11.02 0.07 8.89
N VAL A 115 -10.58 -1.06 9.43
CA VAL A 115 -9.31 -1.69 9.08
C VAL A 115 -9.54 -2.70 7.98
N PHE A 116 -8.69 -2.66 6.97
CA PHE A 116 -8.70 -3.56 5.83
C PHE A 116 -7.39 -4.32 5.75
N GLU A 117 -7.45 -5.55 5.24
CA GLU A 117 -6.29 -6.38 4.94
C GLU A 117 -6.50 -7.11 3.62
N PHE A 118 -5.47 -7.19 2.78
CA PHE A 118 -5.50 -8.02 1.59
C PHE A 118 -4.15 -8.66 1.29
N TYR A 119 -4.23 -9.78 0.59
CA TYR A 119 -3.09 -10.58 0.17
C TYR A 119 -2.96 -10.53 -1.35
N ALA A 120 -1.75 -10.27 -1.83
CA ALA A 120 -1.49 -10.21 -3.26
C ALA A 120 -0.16 -10.86 -3.63
N GLU A 121 -0.10 -11.36 -4.84
CA GLU A 121 1.12 -11.77 -5.52
C GLU A 121 1.53 -10.67 -6.49
N ILE A 122 2.76 -10.15 -6.35
CA ILE A 122 3.30 -9.11 -7.20
C ILE A 122 4.35 -9.75 -8.11
N PRO A 123 4.03 -10.00 -9.40
CA PRO A 123 5.05 -10.44 -10.34
C PRO A 123 5.98 -9.27 -10.69
N ASP A 124 7.18 -9.61 -11.13
CA ASP A 124 8.14 -8.71 -11.78
C ASP A 124 8.61 -7.50 -10.93
N LEU A 125 8.52 -7.59 -9.60
CA LEU A 125 9.04 -6.54 -8.70
C LEU A 125 10.58 -6.58 -8.59
N ILE A 126 11.17 -7.70 -8.99
CA ILE A 126 12.59 -7.99 -8.93
C ILE A 126 13.21 -7.65 -10.28
N TYR A 127 14.02 -6.59 -10.31
CA TYR A 127 14.73 -6.19 -11.52
C TYR A 127 16.06 -6.96 -11.60
N TRP A 128 16.13 -7.88 -12.56
CA TRP A 128 17.32 -8.68 -12.83
C TRP A 128 18.38 -7.84 -13.53
N LEU A 129 19.30 -7.30 -12.74
CA LEU A 129 20.66 -6.87 -13.07
C LEU A 129 20.90 -5.88 -14.23
N ASP A 130 21.82 -4.97 -13.92
CA ASP A 130 22.61 -4.17 -14.85
C ASP A 130 23.37 -5.06 -15.87
N LYS A 131 23.31 -4.70 -17.16
CA LYS A 131 23.96 -5.43 -18.26
C LYS A 131 25.49 -5.48 -18.09
N ASP A 132 26.05 -4.53 -17.35
CA ASP A 132 27.49 -4.42 -17.11
C ASP A 132 28.02 -5.46 -16.10
N GLN A 133 27.14 -6.27 -15.50
CA GLN A 133 27.52 -7.31 -14.52
C GLN A 133 27.39 -8.75 -15.04
N LEU A 134 27.13 -8.93 -16.34
CA LEU A 134 26.94 -10.26 -16.96
C LEU A 134 28.17 -11.18 -16.80
N ASP A 135 29.38 -10.62 -16.73
CA ASP A 135 30.65 -11.36 -16.65
C ASP A 135 31.06 -11.78 -15.23
N LYS A 136 30.34 -11.34 -14.18
CA LYS A 136 30.61 -11.75 -12.79
C LYS A 136 30.03 -13.13 -12.49
N GLU A 137 30.60 -13.87 -11.54
CA GLU A 137 29.98 -15.11 -11.06
C GLU A 137 28.56 -14.85 -10.52
N LEU A 138 27.64 -15.81 -10.69
CA LEU A 138 26.24 -15.73 -10.27
C LEU A 138 26.04 -15.30 -8.80
N LYS A 139 27.01 -15.54 -7.92
CA LYS A 139 26.96 -15.15 -6.50
C LYS A 139 27.31 -13.68 -6.26
N ASP A 140 28.05 -13.06 -7.17
CA ASP A 140 28.58 -11.69 -7.10
C ASP A 140 27.74 -10.69 -7.90
N GLN A 141 26.73 -11.19 -8.62
CA GLN A 141 25.72 -10.41 -9.33
C GLN A 141 24.65 -9.89 -8.36
N LEU A 142 24.27 -8.61 -8.49
CA LEU A 142 23.37 -7.88 -7.59
C LEU A 142 21.99 -7.59 -8.19
N VAL A 143 20.91 -7.96 -7.50
CA VAL A 143 19.52 -7.77 -7.97
C VAL A 143 18.83 -6.68 -7.16
N SER A 144 18.15 -5.72 -7.81
CA SER A 144 17.42 -4.65 -7.12
C SER A 144 15.92 -4.92 -7.01
N LEU A 145 15.37 -4.74 -5.81
CA LEU A 145 13.93 -4.68 -5.55
C LEU A 145 13.53 -3.21 -5.37
N SER A 146 12.56 -2.71 -6.15
CA SER A 146 11.98 -1.38 -5.98
C SER A 146 10.47 -1.48 -5.84
N TYR A 147 9.93 -0.83 -4.80
CA TYR A 147 8.53 -1.01 -4.43
C TYR A 147 7.89 0.30 -3.99
N ILE A 148 6.72 0.58 -4.58
CA ILE A 148 5.88 1.73 -4.25
C ILE A 148 4.69 1.20 -3.42
N PRO A 149 4.69 1.41 -2.09
CA PRO A 149 3.61 1.01 -1.21
C PRO A 149 2.34 1.77 -1.62
N ALA A 150 1.20 1.09 -1.64
CA ALA A 150 0.12 1.47 -2.55
C ALA A 150 -0.39 2.90 -2.39
N TRP A 151 -0.87 3.43 -3.52
CA TRP A 151 -1.02 4.85 -3.80
C TRP A 151 -2.48 5.25 -3.59
N TRP A 152 -2.68 6.29 -2.79
CA TRP A 152 -3.97 6.89 -2.50
C TRP A 152 -4.15 8.13 -3.39
N ASP A 153 -5.37 8.34 -3.92
CA ASP A 153 -5.64 9.45 -4.84
C ASP A 153 -5.49 10.82 -4.14
N LYS A 154 -6.10 10.98 -2.96
CA LYS A 154 -6.18 12.27 -2.25
C LYS A 154 -5.70 12.25 -0.82
N ALA A 155 -5.67 11.07 -0.18
CA ALA A 155 -5.36 10.97 1.23
C ALA A 155 -3.86 10.84 1.51
N GLU A 156 -3.44 11.52 2.56
CA GLU A 156 -2.16 11.31 3.22
C GLU A 156 -2.15 9.98 3.98
N THR A 157 -0.98 9.36 4.09
CA THR A 157 -0.75 8.24 5.01
C THR A 157 0.06 8.73 6.20
N LYS A 158 -0.57 8.77 7.38
CA LYS A 158 0.03 9.33 8.60
C LYS A 158 1.20 8.49 9.12
N ASP A 159 1.06 7.18 9.06
CA ASP A 159 2.07 6.23 9.51
C ASP A 159 2.20 5.07 8.52
N LEU A 160 3.39 4.82 8.00
CA LEU A 160 3.65 3.72 7.07
C LEU A 160 4.81 2.86 7.53
N ILE A 161 4.55 1.56 7.67
CA ILE A 161 5.58 0.53 7.86
C ILE A 161 5.67 -0.33 6.61
N VAL A 162 6.87 -0.44 6.04
CA VAL A 162 7.18 -1.38 4.95
C VAL A 162 8.22 -2.38 5.44
N GLU A 163 7.86 -3.66 5.49
CA GLU A 163 8.72 -4.76 5.94
C GLU A 163 9.04 -5.68 4.76
N PHE A 164 10.30 -5.76 4.37
CA PHE A 164 10.78 -6.79 3.44
C PHE A 164 11.26 -7.99 4.22
N ARG A 165 10.75 -9.17 3.87
CA ARG A 165 11.14 -10.47 4.40
C ARG A 165 11.78 -11.30 3.30
N PHE A 166 12.97 -11.81 3.57
CA PHE A 166 13.69 -12.67 2.65
C PHE A 166 13.80 -14.06 3.27
N ALA A 167 13.05 -15.00 2.73
CA ALA A 167 12.97 -16.36 3.24
C ALA A 167 13.03 -17.38 2.09
N PRO A 168 13.47 -18.63 2.36
CA PRO A 168 14.33 -19.01 3.46
C PRO A 168 15.80 -18.63 3.20
N LYS A 169 16.60 -18.48 4.26
CA LYS A 169 18.08 -18.52 4.25
C LYS A 169 18.80 -17.39 3.49
N LEU A 170 18.30 -16.16 3.57
CA LEU A 170 19.15 -14.98 3.32
C LEU A 170 19.74 -14.50 4.65
N ASP A 171 21.04 -14.21 4.67
CA ASP A 171 21.70 -13.54 5.79
C ASP A 171 21.49 -12.03 5.63
N VAL A 172 20.92 -11.38 6.64
CA VAL A 172 20.64 -9.94 6.64
C VAL A 172 21.88 -9.09 6.34
N ASN A 173 23.08 -9.56 6.72
CA ASN A 173 24.34 -8.85 6.48
C ASN A 173 24.80 -8.89 5.01
N LYS A 174 24.19 -9.75 4.19
CA LYS A 174 24.47 -9.85 2.74
C LYS A 174 23.53 -8.96 1.92
N ILE A 175 22.63 -8.23 2.57
CA ILE A 175 21.71 -7.30 1.91
C ILE A 175 22.38 -5.92 1.85
N THR A 176 22.44 -5.35 0.65
CA THR A 176 22.94 -3.98 0.44
C THR A 176 21.76 -3.05 0.18
N TYR A 177 21.85 -1.80 0.65
CA TYR A 177 20.79 -0.79 0.54
C TYR A 177 21.37 0.43 -0.18
N LEU A 178 20.87 0.74 -1.38
CA LEU A 178 21.40 1.86 -2.19
C LEU A 178 20.72 3.20 -1.89
N HIS A 179 19.46 3.17 -1.45
CA HIS A 179 18.64 4.35 -1.20
C HIS A 179 17.80 4.12 0.04
N ASN A 180 17.98 5.00 1.03
CA ASN A 180 17.41 4.96 2.38
C ASN A 180 17.76 3.65 3.12
N GLU A 181 18.41 3.77 4.27
CA GLU A 181 18.62 2.59 5.10
C GLU A 181 17.34 2.23 5.86
N PRO A 182 17.03 0.93 6.03
CA PRO A 182 15.94 0.52 6.89
C PRO A 182 16.25 0.90 8.34
N VAL A 183 15.22 1.29 9.09
CA VAL A 183 15.31 1.61 10.52
C VAL A 183 15.61 0.36 11.35
N VAL A 184 15.26 -0.83 10.85
CA VAL A 184 15.57 -2.11 11.48
C VAL A 184 16.11 -3.09 10.45
N LYS A 185 17.23 -3.74 10.81
CA LYS A 185 17.83 -4.89 10.10
C LYS A 185 17.87 -6.05 11.09
N GLU A 186 17.11 -7.10 10.82
CA GLU A 186 16.96 -8.22 11.76
C GLU A 186 17.13 -9.56 11.05
N GLN A 187 17.79 -10.50 11.73
CA GLN A 187 17.75 -11.92 11.38
C GLN A 187 16.83 -12.63 12.38
N GLN A 188 15.68 -13.12 11.92
CA GLN A 188 14.76 -13.91 12.75
C GLN A 188 14.64 -15.32 12.18
N TYR A 189 15.18 -16.32 12.89
CA TYR A 189 15.28 -17.70 12.43
C TYR A 189 15.88 -17.77 11.00
N ASN A 190 15.12 -18.27 10.03
CA ASN A 190 15.49 -18.42 8.63
C ASN A 190 15.05 -17.25 7.74
N VAL A 191 14.66 -16.12 8.32
CA VAL A 191 14.14 -14.93 7.62
C VAL A 191 15.00 -13.72 7.93
N ALA A 192 15.57 -13.09 6.90
CA ALA A 192 16.15 -11.76 7.03
C ALA A 192 15.08 -10.70 6.80
N LYS A 193 15.12 -9.63 7.60
CA LYS A 193 14.14 -8.54 7.58
C LYS A 193 14.79 -7.18 7.42
N ALA A 194 14.19 -6.35 6.59
CA ALA A 194 14.48 -4.93 6.47
C ALA A 194 13.18 -4.13 6.64
N ILE A 195 13.12 -3.29 7.67
CA ILE A 195 11.92 -2.52 8.01
C ILE A 195 12.17 -1.04 7.80
N TYR A 196 11.27 -0.41 7.06
CA TYR A 196 11.22 1.03 6.84
C TYR A 196 10.00 1.62 7.55
N HIS A 197 10.16 2.83 8.07
CA HIS A 197 9.10 3.56 8.75
C HIS A 197 9.08 5.00 8.25
N TYR A 198 7.90 5.45 7.83
CA TYR A 198 7.67 6.79 7.29
C TYR A 198 6.46 7.41 7.98
N GLN A 199 6.47 8.75 8.07
CA GLN A 199 5.39 9.54 8.67
C GLN A 199 4.94 10.62 7.70
N ASP A 200 3.66 11.00 7.82
CA ASP A 200 3.03 12.11 7.10
C ASP A 200 3.30 12.10 5.59
N LEU A 201 3.07 10.95 4.95
CA LEU A 201 3.35 10.74 3.53
C LEU A 201 2.25 11.32 2.65
N ALA A 202 2.66 12.23 1.77
CA ALA A 202 1.78 12.79 0.75
C ALA A 202 1.22 11.70 -0.19
N PRO A 203 0.02 11.93 -0.77
CA PRO A 203 -0.55 11.04 -1.78
C PRO A 203 0.45 10.75 -2.92
N ASN A 204 0.47 9.50 -3.40
CA ASN A 204 1.33 9.06 -4.51
C ASN A 204 2.86 9.25 -4.32
N SER A 205 3.33 9.31 -3.06
CA SER A 205 4.76 9.39 -2.75
C SER A 205 5.53 8.20 -3.32
N LYS A 206 6.50 8.47 -4.19
CA LYS A 206 7.36 7.43 -4.78
C LYS A 206 8.51 7.09 -3.82
N MET A 207 8.34 6.03 -3.06
CA MET A 207 9.42 5.46 -2.26
C MET A 207 10.25 4.50 -3.11
N GLN A 208 11.54 4.79 -3.22
CA GLN A 208 12.49 3.89 -3.86
C GLN A 208 13.25 3.14 -2.78
N HIS A 209 12.66 2.05 -2.31
CA HIS A 209 13.43 1.03 -1.62
C HIS A 209 14.35 0.43 -2.66
N ALA A 210 15.68 0.56 -2.53
CA ALA A 210 16.61 -0.05 -3.48
C ALA A 210 17.43 -1.07 -2.73
N ILE A 211 16.89 -2.29 -2.66
CA ILE A 211 17.50 -3.41 -1.95
C ILE A 211 18.24 -4.26 -2.95
N ILE A 212 19.54 -4.41 -2.72
CA ILE A 212 20.42 -5.28 -3.47
C ILE A 212 20.54 -6.61 -2.75
N LEU A 213 20.29 -7.68 -3.50
CA LEU A 213 20.41 -9.06 -3.05
C LEU A 213 21.48 -9.81 -3.85
N PRO A 214 22.24 -10.73 -3.23
CA PRO A 214 23.12 -11.61 -3.98
C PRO A 214 22.29 -12.52 -4.87
N LYS A 215 22.58 -12.60 -6.17
CA LYS A 215 21.82 -13.44 -7.12
C LYS A 215 21.82 -14.93 -6.76
N GLY A 216 22.81 -15.39 -5.97
CA GLY A 216 22.81 -16.72 -5.35
C GLY A 216 21.54 -17.02 -4.51
N TYR A 217 20.91 -16.00 -3.93
CA TYR A 217 19.63 -16.14 -3.23
C TYR A 217 18.51 -16.68 -4.12
N PHE A 218 18.54 -16.38 -5.42
CA PHE A 218 17.52 -16.82 -6.37
C PHE A 218 17.89 -18.08 -7.18
N SER A 219 19.03 -18.71 -6.86
CA SER A 219 19.64 -19.72 -7.73
C SER A 219 19.10 -21.14 -7.58
N GLU A 220 18.15 -21.39 -6.67
CA GLU A 220 17.55 -22.72 -6.48
C GLU A 220 16.57 -23.15 -7.61
N VAL A 221 16.31 -22.30 -8.62
CA VAL A 221 15.34 -22.58 -9.70
C VAL A 221 15.94 -23.39 -10.88
N LYS A 222 17.24 -23.69 -10.90
CA LYS A 222 17.87 -24.34 -12.07
C LYS A 222 17.60 -25.85 -12.26
N HIS A 223 16.78 -26.50 -11.45
CA HIS A 223 16.44 -27.91 -11.64
C HIS A 223 14.93 -28.18 -11.66
N LYS A 224 14.24 -27.77 -12.74
CA LYS A 224 13.06 -28.45 -13.29
C LYS A 224 12.55 -27.76 -14.57
N LEU A 225 13.31 -27.92 -15.65
CA LEU A 225 12.78 -27.91 -17.01
C LEU A 225 13.44 -29.07 -17.75
N LEU A 226 12.78 -30.23 -17.69
CA LEU A 226 12.90 -31.33 -18.66
C LEU A 226 11.48 -31.63 -19.14
#